data_AF-A0A8S1EYT9-F1
#
_entry.id   AF-A0A8S1EYT9-F1
#
_cell.length_a   1.000
_cell.length_b   1.000
_cell.length_c   1.000
_cell.angle_alpha   90.00
_cell.angle_beta   90.00
_cell.angle_gamma   90.00
#
_symmetry.space_group_name_H-M   'P 1'
#
loop_
_entity.id
_entity.type
_entity.pdbx_description
1 polymer ?
#
loop_
_entity_poly.entity_id
_entity_poly.type
_entity_poly.pdbx_seq_one_letter_code
_entity_poly.pdbx_strand_id
1 'polypeptide(L)'
;MRLSAVLSLRRIVNSGYSSFDVIPKPDMWIKRERLRQLTAWQYGSERTTVKGAYRKQDKIYHYLNMQREDEPKLEKFYAEERVRAALAEHDMEYPKFKTILSKAHILLDNIVLSQMAIYEPHSFKSLVSMTKELARQEGMNVIPDDPEFAYDVHVDSSILRKPLPRPVQFPRGAAENHRQKPRKLREDEY
;
A
#
# COMPACT_ATOMS: atom_id res chain seq x y z
N MET A 1 -20.12 39.25 -2.69
CA MET A 1 -20.78 39.80 -3.89
C MET A 1 -21.79 40.85 -3.43
N ARG A 2 -21.64 42.13 -3.80
CA ARG A 2 -22.68 43.15 -3.59
C ARG A 2 -23.43 43.34 -4.91
N LEU A 3 -24.73 43.05 -4.93
CA LEU A 3 -25.61 43.32 -6.07
C LEU A 3 -26.06 44.79 -6.00
N SER A 4 -26.06 45.50 -7.12
CA SER A 4 -26.68 46.83 -7.19
C SER A 4 -28.20 46.68 -7.14
N ALA A 5 -28.84 47.30 -6.14
CA ALA A 5 -30.26 47.13 -5.84
C ALA A 5 -31.22 47.49 -6.98
N VAL A 6 -30.80 48.30 -7.96
CA VAL A 6 -31.68 48.84 -9.02
C VAL A 6 -31.82 47.91 -10.24
N LEU A 7 -30.81 47.08 -10.53
CA LEU A 7 -30.75 46.31 -11.80
C LEU A 7 -30.47 44.81 -11.63
N SER A 8 -30.25 44.32 -10.39
CA SER A 8 -29.96 42.90 -10.08
C SER A 8 -28.89 42.21 -10.96
N LEU A 9 -27.98 42.98 -11.56
CA LEU A 9 -26.87 42.47 -12.38
C LEU A 9 -25.73 41.92 -11.49
N ARG A 10 -25.19 40.75 -11.84
CA ARG A 10 -23.98 40.17 -11.20
C ARG A 10 -22.75 40.99 -11.62
N ARG A 11 -22.47 42.10 -10.95
CA ARG A 11 -21.27 42.93 -11.19
C ARG A 11 -20.00 42.22 -10.74
N ILE A 12 -19.03 42.11 -11.64
CA ILE A 12 -17.60 42.00 -11.30
C ILE A 12 -17.04 43.42 -11.47
N VAL A 13 -16.65 44.07 -10.37
CA VAL A 13 -16.00 45.39 -10.43
C VAL A 13 -14.60 45.19 -11.02
N ASN A 14 -14.21 45.97 -12.03
CA ASN A 14 -12.91 45.93 -12.74
C ASN A 14 -12.73 44.87 -13.85
N SER A 15 -13.78 44.36 -14.50
CA SER A 15 -13.61 43.63 -15.76
C SER A 15 -13.46 44.60 -16.94
N GLY A 16 -12.52 44.35 -17.86
CA GLY A 16 -12.39 45.13 -19.12
C GLY A 16 -13.53 44.95 -20.13
N TYR A 17 -14.57 44.19 -19.77
CA TYR A 17 -15.78 43.98 -20.55
C TYR A 17 -16.90 44.90 -20.06
N SER A 18 -17.73 45.38 -21.00
CA SER A 18 -18.95 46.14 -20.68
C SER A 18 -19.85 45.34 -19.75
N SER A 19 -20.54 46.02 -18.84
CA SER A 19 -21.52 45.38 -17.93
C SER A 19 -22.75 44.81 -18.64
N PHE A 20 -22.98 45.21 -19.89
CA PHE A 20 -24.10 44.76 -20.72
C PHE A 20 -23.69 43.73 -21.79
N ASP A 21 -22.38 43.52 -21.96
CA ASP A 21 -21.88 42.53 -22.92
C ASP A 21 -21.76 41.16 -22.26
N VAL A 22 -22.08 40.12 -23.00
CA VAL A 22 -21.85 38.75 -22.54
C VAL A 22 -20.34 38.51 -22.50
N ILE A 23 -19.79 38.29 -21.30
CA ILE A 23 -18.37 37.92 -21.15
C ILE A 23 -18.11 36.69 -22.02
N PRO A 24 -17.19 36.75 -22.99
CA PRO A 24 -16.89 35.60 -23.84
C PRO A 24 -16.35 34.48 -22.96
N LYS A 25 -16.77 33.24 -23.24
CA LYS A 25 -16.23 32.07 -22.54
C LYS A 25 -14.72 32.00 -22.80
N PRO A 26 -13.92 31.58 -21.80
CA PRO A 26 -12.50 31.35 -22.03
C PRO A 26 -12.30 30.32 -23.14
N ASP A 27 -11.24 30.49 -23.92
CA ASP A 27 -10.95 29.59 -25.03
C ASP A 27 -10.72 28.15 -24.53
N MET A 28 -11.33 27.21 -25.23
CA MET A 28 -11.21 25.77 -24.97
C MET A 28 -9.90 25.19 -25.52
N TRP A 29 -9.17 25.93 -26.37
CA TRP A 29 -7.94 25.47 -27.00
C TRP A 29 -6.92 24.94 -25.99
N ILE A 30 -6.60 25.69 -24.92
CA ILE A 30 -5.62 25.26 -23.90
C ILE A 30 -6.03 23.92 -23.25
N LYS A 31 -7.33 23.77 -22.93
CA LYS A 31 -7.85 22.53 -22.33
C LYS A 31 -7.74 21.35 -23.29
N ARG A 32 -8.07 21.58 -24.57
CA ARG A 32 -7.96 20.57 -25.62
C ARG A 32 -6.51 20.22 -25.93
N GLU A 33 -5.61 21.17 -25.83
CA GLU A 33 -4.19 20.94 -26.05
C GLU A 33 -3.58 20.07 -24.95
N ARG A 34 -3.89 20.36 -23.68
CA ARG A 34 -3.51 19.48 -22.56
C ARG A 34 -4.07 18.06 -22.71
N LEU A 35 -5.33 17.95 -23.14
CA LEU A 35 -5.96 16.65 -23.42
C LEU A 35 -5.21 15.90 -24.54
N ARG A 36 -4.89 16.59 -25.64
CA ARG A 36 -4.15 16.01 -26.77
C ARG A 36 -2.75 15.55 -26.37
N GLN A 37 -2.05 16.33 -25.55
CA GLN A 37 -0.74 15.94 -25.02
C GLN A 37 -0.82 14.64 -24.20
N LEU A 38 -1.86 14.51 -23.37
CA LEU A 38 -2.07 13.31 -22.54
C LEU A 38 -2.51 12.08 -23.36
N THR A 39 -3.28 12.26 -24.44
CA THR A 39 -3.77 11.16 -25.28
C THR A 39 -3.00 10.95 -26.59
N ALA A 40 -1.85 11.61 -26.76
CA ALA A 40 -1.07 11.59 -28.01
C ALA A 40 -0.66 10.18 -28.44
N TRP A 41 -0.36 9.30 -27.48
CA TRP A 41 0.04 7.91 -27.71
C TRP A 41 -1.14 6.95 -27.92
N GLN A 42 -2.38 7.42 -27.85
CA GLN A 42 -3.56 6.58 -28.07
C GLN A 42 -3.79 6.33 -29.56
N TYR A 43 -4.68 5.39 -29.86
CA TYR A 43 -4.98 4.99 -31.24
C TYR A 43 -6.31 5.57 -31.73
N GLY A 44 -6.39 5.80 -33.04
CA GLY A 44 -7.63 6.17 -33.73
C GLY A 44 -8.33 7.40 -33.16
N SER A 45 -9.61 7.22 -32.79
CA SER A 45 -10.48 8.31 -32.34
C SER A 45 -10.10 8.87 -30.97
N GLU A 46 -9.41 8.10 -30.12
CA GLU A 46 -8.95 8.54 -28.80
C GLU A 46 -7.81 9.57 -28.88
N ARG A 47 -6.99 9.49 -29.92
CA ARG A 47 -5.96 10.48 -30.25
C ARG A 47 -6.54 11.66 -31.03
N THR A 48 -7.40 11.37 -32.00
CA THR A 48 -7.80 12.34 -33.03
C THR A 48 -9.01 13.18 -32.62
N THR A 49 -9.94 12.62 -31.83
CA THR A 49 -11.20 13.29 -31.47
C THR A 49 -11.25 13.65 -29.99
N VAL A 50 -11.80 14.83 -29.67
CA VAL A 50 -11.92 15.32 -28.29
C VAL A 50 -12.80 14.41 -27.42
N LYS A 51 -13.91 13.91 -27.98
CA LYS A 51 -14.84 13.01 -27.26
C LYS A 51 -14.21 11.66 -26.95
N GLY A 52 -13.46 11.08 -27.90
CA GLY A 52 -12.70 9.85 -27.68
C GLY A 52 -11.62 10.04 -26.61
N ALA A 53 -10.87 11.14 -26.70
CA ALA A 53 -9.82 11.48 -25.76
C ALA A 53 -10.33 11.61 -24.31
N TYR A 54 -11.45 12.29 -24.06
CA TYR A 54 -12.02 12.41 -22.71
C TYR A 54 -12.38 11.06 -22.10
N ARG A 55 -13.10 10.21 -22.86
CA ARG A 55 -13.46 8.85 -22.40
C ARG A 55 -12.22 8.05 -22.02
N LYS A 56 -11.14 8.19 -22.80
CA LYS A 56 -9.89 7.49 -22.54
C LYS A 56 -9.15 8.07 -21.34
N GLN A 57 -9.09 9.39 -21.20
CA GLN A 57 -8.51 10.07 -20.05
C GLN A 57 -9.14 9.61 -18.74
N ASP A 58 -10.47 9.60 -18.65
CA ASP A 58 -11.18 9.17 -17.45
C ASP A 58 -10.86 7.71 -17.09
N LYS A 59 -10.86 6.82 -18.10
CA LYS A 59 -10.50 5.41 -17.92
C LYS A 59 -9.05 5.24 -17.44
N ILE A 60 -8.11 6.00 -17.98
CA ILE A 60 -6.71 6.00 -17.55
C ILE A 60 -6.62 6.44 -16.08
N TYR A 61 -7.29 7.52 -15.68
CA TYR A 61 -7.24 7.96 -14.29
C TYR A 61 -7.82 6.96 -13.31
N HIS A 62 -8.93 6.29 -13.67
CA HIS A 62 -9.45 5.20 -12.86
C HIS A 62 -8.43 4.07 -12.68
N TYR A 63 -7.80 3.62 -13.77
CA TYR A 63 -6.80 2.56 -13.68
C TYR A 63 -5.52 2.97 -12.96
N LEU A 64 -5.05 4.19 -13.15
CA LEU A 64 -3.90 4.69 -12.39
C LEU A 64 -4.20 4.75 -10.90
N ASN A 65 -5.42 5.13 -10.51
CA ASN A 65 -5.81 5.11 -9.10
C ASN A 65 -5.86 3.68 -8.55
N MET A 66 -6.49 2.74 -9.29
CA MET A 66 -6.52 1.33 -8.92
C MET A 66 -5.10 0.76 -8.78
N GLN A 67 -4.21 1.04 -9.72
CA GLN A 67 -2.83 0.58 -9.70
C GLN A 67 -2.05 1.13 -8.51
N ARG A 68 -2.22 2.42 -8.16
CA ARG A 68 -1.59 3.01 -6.96
C ARG A 68 -2.06 2.36 -5.67
N GLU A 69 -3.33 1.96 -5.60
CA GLU A 69 -3.88 1.24 -4.43
C GLU A 69 -3.36 -0.20 -4.33
N ASP A 70 -3.10 -0.85 -5.47
CA ASP A 70 -2.69 -2.26 -5.54
C ASP A 70 -1.17 -2.46 -5.49
N GLU A 71 -0.38 -1.51 -6.00
CA GLU A 71 1.09 -1.50 -5.98
C GLU A 71 1.68 -1.93 -4.62
N PRO A 72 1.33 -1.30 -3.47
CA PRO A 72 1.88 -1.69 -2.18
C PRO A 72 1.42 -3.08 -1.70
N LYS A 73 0.24 -3.55 -2.15
CA LYS A 73 -0.25 -4.90 -1.79
C LYS A 73 0.52 -5.96 -2.58
N LEU A 74 0.74 -5.68 -3.86
CA LEU A 74 1.45 -6.58 -4.77
C LEU A 74 2.92 -6.69 -4.38
N GLU A 75 3.55 -5.59 -3.98
CA GLU A 75 4.92 -5.59 -3.45
C GLU A 75 5.05 -6.50 -2.23
N LYS A 76 4.14 -6.37 -1.25
CA LYS A 76 4.11 -7.21 -0.05
C LYS A 76 3.85 -8.69 -0.37
N PHE A 77 2.95 -8.96 -1.32
CA PHE A 77 2.68 -10.31 -1.80
C PHE A 77 3.94 -10.96 -2.38
N TYR A 78 4.63 -10.28 -3.30
CA TYR A 78 5.86 -10.83 -3.88
C TYR A 78 7.01 -10.93 -2.87
N ALA A 79 7.10 -10.00 -1.91
CA ALA A 79 8.07 -10.11 -0.84
C ALA A 79 7.83 -11.36 0.03
N GLU A 80 6.57 -11.68 0.34
CA GLU A 80 6.21 -12.92 1.03
C GLU A 80 6.60 -14.17 0.24
N GLU A 81 6.30 -14.21 -1.07
CA GLU A 81 6.68 -15.36 -1.91
C GLU A 81 8.20 -15.57 -1.95
N ARG A 82 8.99 -14.49 -2.04
CA ARG A 82 10.45 -14.56 -2.00
C ARG A 82 10.96 -15.10 -0.65
N VAL A 83 10.39 -14.63 0.45
CA VAL A 83 10.75 -15.15 1.79
C VAL A 83 10.36 -16.61 1.93
N ARG A 84 9.19 -17.02 1.43
CA ARG A 84 8.78 -18.43 1.44
C ARG A 84 9.75 -19.32 0.66
N ALA A 85 10.19 -18.87 -0.52
CA ALA A 85 11.19 -19.58 -1.30
C ALA A 85 12.54 -19.67 -0.57
N ALA A 86 13.02 -18.57 0.02
CA ALA A 86 14.28 -18.56 0.78
C ALA A 86 14.21 -19.45 2.03
N LEU A 87 13.07 -19.48 2.72
CA LEU A 87 12.88 -20.37 3.88
C LEU A 87 12.82 -21.85 3.50
N ALA A 88 12.35 -22.17 2.29
CA ALA A 88 12.34 -23.54 1.78
C ALA A 88 13.75 -24.10 1.59
N GLU A 89 14.74 -23.26 1.25
CA GLU A 89 16.16 -23.65 1.18
C GLU A 89 16.76 -23.98 2.57
N HIS A 90 16.07 -23.58 3.64
CA HIS A 90 16.46 -23.83 5.03
C HIS A 90 15.46 -24.73 5.76
N ASP A 91 14.63 -25.50 5.05
CA ASP A 91 13.65 -26.42 5.61
C ASP A 91 12.73 -25.80 6.68
N MET A 92 12.34 -24.53 6.49
CA MET A 92 11.45 -23.80 7.38
C MET A 92 10.16 -23.36 6.69
N GLU A 93 9.04 -23.55 7.39
CA GLU A 93 7.76 -23.06 6.93
C GLU A 93 7.53 -21.60 7.33
N TYR A 94 7.14 -20.77 6.36
CA TYR A 94 6.79 -19.36 6.56
C TYR A 94 5.82 -19.07 7.75
N PRO A 95 4.68 -19.78 7.92
CA PRO A 95 3.77 -19.48 9.04
C PRO A 95 4.41 -19.71 10.41
N LYS A 96 5.23 -20.77 10.56
CA LYS A 96 5.97 -21.06 11.80
C LYS A 96 7.00 -19.98 12.07
N PHE A 97 7.80 -19.66 11.06
CA PHE A 97 8.81 -18.59 11.10
C PHE A 97 8.21 -17.24 11.53
N LYS A 98 7.13 -16.79 10.90
CA LYS A 98 6.50 -15.49 11.23
C LYS A 98 5.86 -15.49 12.63
N THR A 99 5.32 -16.62 13.07
CA THR A 99 4.76 -16.77 14.42
C THR A 99 5.84 -16.60 15.47
N ILE A 100 7.01 -17.24 15.28
CA ILE A 100 8.16 -17.12 16.20
C ILE A 100 8.71 -15.71 16.21
N LEU A 101 8.92 -15.08 15.05
CA LEU A 101 9.37 -13.68 14.99
C LEU A 101 8.41 -12.73 15.73
N SER A 102 7.10 -12.96 15.59
CA SER A 102 6.08 -12.17 16.28
C SER A 102 6.15 -12.35 17.81
N LYS A 103 6.36 -13.59 18.28
CA LYS A 103 6.53 -13.90 19.72
C LYS A 103 7.84 -13.35 20.29
N ALA A 104 8.92 -13.36 19.50
CA ALA A 104 10.22 -12.82 19.87
C ALA A 104 10.30 -11.28 19.75
N HIS A 105 9.20 -10.60 19.37
CA HIS A 105 9.16 -9.16 19.11
C HIS A 105 10.18 -8.65 18.06
N ILE A 106 10.51 -9.49 17.08
CA ILE A 106 11.35 -9.10 15.95
C ILE A 106 10.43 -8.55 14.84
N LEU A 107 10.33 -7.22 14.76
CA LEU A 107 9.37 -6.50 13.91
C LEU A 107 9.90 -6.25 12.49
N LEU A 108 10.35 -7.31 11.82
CA LEU A 108 10.83 -7.23 10.44
C LEU A 108 9.68 -7.43 9.44
N ASP A 109 9.54 -6.51 8.49
CA ASP A 109 8.60 -6.63 7.38
C ASP A 109 9.10 -7.63 6.34
N ASN A 110 8.18 -8.18 5.55
CA ASN A 110 8.50 -9.13 4.49
C ASN A 110 9.38 -8.49 3.41
N ILE A 111 9.23 -7.19 3.16
CA ILE A 111 10.10 -6.46 2.21
C ILE A 111 11.55 -6.53 2.69
N VAL A 112 11.81 -6.17 3.95
CA VAL A 112 13.16 -6.21 4.55
C VAL A 112 13.69 -7.64 4.61
N LEU A 113 12.88 -8.61 5.04
CA LEU A 113 13.27 -10.02 5.05
C LEU A 113 13.63 -10.53 3.65
N SER A 114 12.88 -10.10 2.61
CA SER A 114 13.18 -10.48 1.23
C SER A 114 14.47 -9.83 0.73
N GLN A 115 14.77 -8.59 1.13
CA GLN A 115 16.03 -7.92 0.80
C GLN A 115 17.21 -8.59 1.50
N MET A 116 17.06 -8.94 2.78
CA MET A 116 18.07 -9.70 3.53
C MET A 116 18.35 -11.05 2.87
N ALA A 117 17.31 -11.78 2.46
CA ALA A 117 17.49 -13.06 1.78
C ALA A 117 18.26 -12.92 0.44
N ILE A 118 18.07 -11.84 -0.30
CA ILE A 118 18.74 -11.60 -1.59
C ILE A 118 20.18 -11.09 -1.41
N TYR A 119 20.37 -10.08 -0.56
CA TYR A 119 21.64 -9.34 -0.48
C TYR A 119 22.53 -9.79 0.67
N GLU A 120 21.95 -10.37 1.73
CA GLU A 120 22.66 -10.78 2.95
C GLU A 120 22.26 -12.22 3.37
N PRO A 121 22.62 -13.24 2.57
CA PRO A 121 22.18 -14.61 2.82
C PRO A 121 22.68 -15.15 4.17
N HIS A 122 23.87 -14.73 4.62
CA HIS A 122 24.40 -15.14 5.93
C HIS A 122 23.57 -14.57 7.09
N SER A 123 23.23 -13.28 7.06
CA SER A 123 22.36 -12.64 8.05
C SER A 123 20.99 -13.32 8.10
N PHE A 124 20.43 -13.62 6.94
CA PHE A 124 19.15 -14.34 6.83
C PHE A 124 19.26 -15.75 7.41
N LYS A 125 20.31 -16.51 7.09
CA LYS A 125 20.55 -17.85 7.64
C LYS A 125 20.67 -17.81 9.17
N SER A 126 21.43 -16.87 9.75
CA SER A 126 21.55 -16.72 11.21
C SER A 126 20.20 -16.46 11.88
N LEU A 127 19.36 -15.62 11.25
CA LEU A 127 18.01 -15.35 11.72
C LEU A 127 17.14 -16.61 11.65
N VAL A 128 17.22 -17.39 10.58
CA VAL A 128 16.50 -18.65 10.43
C VAL A 128 16.94 -19.66 11.49
N SER A 129 18.24 -19.88 11.70
CA SER A 129 18.76 -20.77 12.74
C SER A 129 18.29 -20.34 14.14
N MET A 130 18.30 -19.04 14.44
CA MET A 130 17.71 -18.52 15.69
C MET A 130 16.22 -18.88 15.83
N THR A 131 15.44 -18.71 14.76
CA THR A 131 14.01 -19.05 14.80
C THR A 131 13.76 -20.56 14.90
N LYS A 132 14.65 -21.42 14.36
CA LYS A 132 14.55 -22.88 14.52
C LYS A 132 14.72 -23.30 15.97
N GLU A 133 15.72 -22.77 16.67
CA GLU A 133 15.94 -23.06 18.09
C GLU A 133 14.77 -22.57 18.96
N LEU A 134 14.28 -21.36 18.71
CA LEU A 134 13.09 -20.84 19.38
C LEU A 134 11.83 -21.68 19.11
N ALA A 135 11.66 -22.15 17.87
CA ALA A 135 10.55 -23.03 17.51
C ALA A 135 10.61 -24.38 18.23
N ARG A 136 11.82 -24.93 18.40
CA ARG A 136 12.07 -26.15 19.17
C ARG A 136 11.70 -25.95 20.65
N GLN A 137 12.08 -24.82 21.25
CA GLN A 137 11.71 -24.47 22.64
C GLN A 137 10.18 -24.34 22.83
N GLU A 138 9.47 -23.80 21.83
CA GLU A 138 8.01 -23.73 21.81
C GLU A 138 7.32 -25.07 21.50
N GLY A 139 8.08 -26.15 21.25
CA GLY A 139 7.54 -27.48 20.93
C GLY A 139 6.96 -27.60 19.52
N MET A 140 7.32 -26.70 18.59
CA MET A 140 6.91 -26.80 17.19
C MET A 140 7.77 -27.84 16.46
N ASN A 141 7.15 -28.60 15.55
CA ASN A 141 7.89 -29.54 14.70
C ASN A 141 8.68 -28.78 13.63
N VAL A 142 10.02 -28.87 13.73
CA VAL A 142 10.99 -28.23 12.85
C VAL A 142 12.02 -29.26 12.43
N ILE A 143 12.39 -29.23 11.14
CA ILE A 143 13.44 -30.07 10.59
C ILE A 143 14.79 -29.52 11.08
N PRO A 144 15.59 -30.33 11.81
CA PRO A 144 16.89 -29.90 12.29
C PRO A 144 17.84 -29.63 11.11
N ASP A 145 18.69 -28.63 11.25
CA ASP A 145 19.77 -28.37 10.28
C ASP A 145 20.81 -29.49 10.31
N ASP A 146 21.52 -29.66 9.20
CA ASP A 146 22.69 -30.53 9.13
C ASP A 146 23.73 -30.11 10.18
N PRO A 147 24.22 -31.03 11.04
CA PRO A 147 25.11 -30.71 12.15
C PRO A 147 26.42 -30.02 11.72
N GLU A 148 26.88 -30.27 10.50
CA GLU A 148 28.11 -29.68 9.95
C GLU A 148 27.97 -28.19 9.61
N PHE A 149 26.77 -27.74 9.25
CA PHE A 149 26.51 -26.38 8.78
C PHE A 149 25.66 -25.56 9.75
N ALA A 150 25.32 -26.15 10.90
CA ALA A 150 24.55 -25.51 11.96
C ALA A 150 25.37 -24.41 12.63
N TYR A 151 24.74 -23.25 12.84
CA TYR A 151 25.29 -22.24 13.74
C TYR A 151 25.10 -22.68 15.19
N ASP A 152 26.10 -22.42 16.03
CA ASP A 152 25.95 -22.58 17.47
C ASP A 152 25.12 -21.40 18.02
N VAL A 153 23.81 -21.62 18.20
CA VAL A 153 22.86 -20.60 18.63
C VAL A 153 22.37 -20.90 20.04
N HIS A 154 22.72 -20.05 20.99
CA HIS A 154 22.22 -20.10 22.36
C HIS A 154 21.09 -19.08 22.53
N VAL A 155 19.87 -19.55 22.76
CA VAL A 155 18.70 -18.68 22.93
C VAL A 155 18.08 -18.88 24.31
N ASP A 156 17.83 -17.79 25.02
CA ASP A 156 17.12 -17.83 26.30
C ASP A 156 15.60 -17.91 26.09
N SER A 157 14.95 -18.76 26.89
CA SER A 157 13.50 -18.94 26.93
C SER A 157 12.73 -17.63 27.19
N SER A 158 13.35 -16.67 27.88
CA SER A 158 12.76 -15.37 28.21
C SER A 158 12.44 -14.48 26.99
N ILE A 159 13.00 -14.79 25.82
CA ILE A 159 12.80 -14.01 24.60
C ILE A 159 11.38 -14.20 24.03
N LEU A 160 10.79 -15.37 24.28
CA LEU A 160 9.45 -15.71 23.79
C LEU A 160 8.38 -15.03 24.64
N ARG A 161 7.58 -14.18 24.01
CA ARG A 161 6.50 -13.43 24.63
C ARG A 161 5.19 -13.60 23.87
N LYS A 162 4.12 -13.02 24.40
CA LYS A 162 2.86 -12.90 23.65
C LYS A 162 3.09 -11.93 22.48
N PRO A 163 2.68 -12.29 21.25
CA PRO A 163 2.85 -11.41 20.10
C PRO A 163 2.07 -10.11 20.31
N LEU A 164 2.60 -9.02 19.77
CA LEU A 164 1.89 -7.73 19.80
C LEU A 164 0.53 -7.84 19.10
N PRO A 165 -0.51 -7.16 19.62
CA PRO A 165 -1.81 -7.14 18.98
C PRO A 165 -1.67 -6.51 17.58
N ARG A 166 -2.33 -7.13 16.60
CA ARG A 166 -2.45 -6.53 15.26
C ARG A 166 -3.48 -5.40 15.31
N PRO A 167 -3.30 -4.33 14.50
CA PRO A 167 -4.31 -3.29 14.40
C PRO A 167 -5.65 -3.89 13.97
N VAL A 168 -6.74 -3.45 14.63
CA VAL A 168 -8.09 -3.92 14.33
C VAL A 168 -8.44 -3.59 12.88
N GLN A 169 -8.66 -4.61 12.07
CA GLN A 169 -9.13 -4.42 10.70
C GLN A 169 -10.64 -4.27 10.71
N PHE A 170 -11.14 -3.07 10.40
CA PHE A 170 -12.56 -2.85 10.21
C PHE A 170 -12.99 -3.47 8.88
N PRO A 171 -14.00 -4.36 8.87
CA PRO A 171 -14.49 -4.94 7.62
C PRO A 171 -15.03 -3.83 6.72
N ARG A 172 -14.60 -3.79 5.46
CA ARG A 172 -15.23 -2.93 4.45
C ARG A 172 -16.63 -3.50 4.15
N GLY A 173 -17.70 -2.72 4.32
CA GLY A 173 -19.05 -3.21 4.02
C GLY A 173 -20.19 -2.30 4.48
N ALA A 174 -21.42 -2.83 4.39
CA ALA A 174 -22.63 -2.14 4.79
C ALA A 174 -22.63 -1.78 6.29
N ALA A 175 -23.41 -0.76 6.66
CA ALA A 175 -23.55 -0.27 8.02
C ALA A 175 -23.90 -1.35 9.06
N GLU A 176 -24.45 -2.50 8.62
CA GLU A 176 -24.73 -3.66 9.46
C GLU A 176 -23.49 -4.22 10.18
N ASN A 177 -22.30 -4.04 9.61
CA ASN A 177 -21.02 -4.42 10.23
C ASN A 177 -20.54 -3.39 11.27
N HIS A 178 -21.11 -2.18 11.28
CA HIS A 178 -20.69 -1.05 12.09
C HIS A 178 -21.74 -0.70 13.17
N ARG A 179 -22.23 -1.73 13.88
CA ARG A 179 -23.23 -1.57 14.96
C ARG A 179 -22.68 -0.85 16.20
N GLN A 180 -21.38 -0.98 16.44
CA GLN A 180 -20.71 -0.32 17.56
C GLN A 180 -20.12 1.01 17.09
N LYS A 181 -20.49 2.11 17.76
CA LYS A 181 -19.93 3.43 17.47
C LYS A 181 -18.43 3.42 17.77
N PRO A 182 -17.56 3.95 16.88
CA PRO A 182 -16.13 4.02 17.16
C PRO A 182 -15.90 4.82 18.44
N ARG A 183 -15.21 4.19 19.39
CA ARG A 183 -14.76 4.80 20.64
C ARG A 183 -13.39 5.44 20.40
N LYS A 184 -13.07 6.52 21.12
CA LYS A 184 -11.70 7.03 21.17
C LYS A 184 -10.81 5.97 21.84
N LEU A 185 -9.74 5.57 21.14
CA LEU A 185 -8.70 4.72 21.70
C LEU A 185 -8.04 5.42 22.89
N ARG A 186 -7.64 4.63 23.87
CA ARG A 186 -6.82 5.11 24.99
C ARG A 186 -5.33 5.08 24.61
N GLU A 187 -4.49 5.78 25.35
CA GLU A 187 -3.04 5.86 25.09
C GLU A 187 -2.34 4.49 25.19
N ASP A 188 -2.89 3.55 25.97
CA ASP A 188 -2.46 2.15 26.09
C ASP A 188 -2.87 1.26 24.91
N GLU A 189 -3.76 1.73 24.05
CA GLU A 189 -4.27 1.02 22.87
C GLU A 189 -3.62 1.49 21.55
N TYR A 190 -2.65 2.42 21.62
CA TYR A 190 -1.86 2.93 20.49
C TYR A 190 -0.65 2.05 20.15
#